data_AF-A0A412P4U0-F1
#
_entry.id   AF-A0A412P4U0-F1
#
_cell.length_a   1.000
_cell.length_b   1.000
_cell.length_c   1.000
_cell.angle_alpha   90.00
_cell.angle_beta   90.00
_cell.angle_gamma   90.00
#
_symmetry.space_group_name_H-M   'P 1'
#
loop_
_entity.id
_entity.type
_entity.pdbx_description
1 polymer ?
#
loop_
_entity_poly.entity_id
_entity_poly.type
_entity_poly.pdbx_seq_one_letter_code
_entity_poly.pdbx_strand_id
1 'polypeptide(L)'
;MKYFLTLIQLWVGFLSICASYPKANIWIIPSVESPQVYRNYAQTSKVHLEMARGEVEHIQLVFPSKVNEEYRFTFDRYLKGIQISARELKKMNGYYDALVPFKNQLKCTDTLTAVWITVQCPSRVPVGKYHQTIKIEGSKHFTIQLDYNVHHTTIPLKSSIPITVGVENRCMTECLNDKEADKERQRWVDFVLSYRMTPVFGTQITPERWQYEHSFSPWAWNDKRSIRLLNDRRYSCYMLPFFTLSENELASLLCNIQKKGKLKESLFYIWDEPAYMEDYEQIKRKVNIIRKYASDARILTTFFCGPRNGPRKGDLYAVFDYLKHHIHVATISLAPCKGNEEEVQHIRYKVPEGIDWWSYVCWQPGGNEPNFLLQMKGIQQRAIMWRTWKNGSQGFLYWNCNIYHKRNPFTYITDMPHGDGILIYPGDILGCKGPIASARLERWRDGAEEMELLRLVEKNYSKEKADTLLNIVYSSPLSFIEKAHNIPFFRKELLDQLDKTIPIDYKLRITDFI
;
A
#
# COMPACT_ATOMS: atom_id res chain seq x y z
N MET A 1 27.56 35.92 83.68
CA MET A 1 28.20 34.69 83.16
C MET A 1 27.14 33.89 82.42
N LYS A 2 27.28 33.81 81.08
CA LYS A 2 26.73 32.81 80.13
C LYS A 2 25.19 32.63 80.03
N TYR A 3 24.55 33.13 78.95
CA TYR A 3 24.23 32.46 77.66
C TYR A 3 22.86 31.72 77.72
N PHE A 4 21.82 32.22 77.02
CA PHE A 4 21.36 31.81 75.66
C PHE A 4 20.70 30.41 75.67
N LEU A 5 19.67 30.05 74.91
CA LEU A 5 18.71 30.72 74.03
C LEU A 5 17.71 29.61 73.65
N THR A 6 16.50 30.02 73.27
CA THR A 6 15.44 29.29 72.57
C THR A 6 15.90 28.23 71.57
N LEU A 7 15.30 27.03 71.62
CA LEU A 7 15.42 25.98 70.60
C LEU A 7 14.03 25.43 70.26
N ILE A 8 13.38 26.08 69.30
CA ILE A 8 12.32 25.46 68.48
C ILE A 8 13.02 24.95 67.22
N GLN A 9 13.21 23.64 67.14
CA GLN A 9 13.77 22.99 65.95
C GLN A 9 12.69 22.94 64.85
N LEU A 10 12.84 23.83 63.87
CA LEU A 10 12.23 23.70 62.55
C LEU A 10 12.83 22.48 61.83
N TRP A 11 12.02 21.44 61.67
CA TRP A 11 12.27 20.37 60.71
C TRP A 11 12.06 20.92 59.29
N VAL A 12 13.13 21.40 58.65
CA VAL A 12 13.15 21.61 57.20
C VAL A 12 13.47 20.27 56.56
N GLY A 13 12.42 19.52 56.22
CA GLY A 13 12.54 18.39 55.31
C GLY A 13 12.95 18.90 53.93
N PHE A 14 14.17 18.57 53.50
CA PHE A 14 14.59 18.66 52.10
C PHE A 14 13.69 17.73 51.27
N LEU A 15 12.61 18.28 50.72
CA LEU A 15 11.92 17.68 49.59
C LEU A 15 12.91 17.67 48.42
N SER A 16 13.41 16.49 48.07
CA SER A 16 13.99 16.26 46.75
C SER A 16 12.95 16.70 45.73
N ILE A 17 13.20 17.84 45.07
CA ILE A 17 12.52 18.22 43.85
C ILE A 17 12.95 17.20 42.80
N CYS A 18 12.30 16.04 42.79
CA CYS A 18 12.16 15.29 41.57
C CYS A 18 11.47 16.27 40.62
N ALA A 19 12.21 16.82 39.66
CA ALA A 19 11.61 17.53 38.56
C ALA A 19 10.62 16.57 37.89
N SER A 20 9.36 16.66 38.28
CA SER A 20 8.28 15.96 37.61
C SER A 20 8.17 16.64 36.26
N TYR A 21 8.85 16.09 35.25
CA TYR A 21 8.56 16.42 33.87
C TYR A 21 7.04 16.25 33.71
N PRO A 22 6.30 17.28 33.27
CA PRO A 22 4.87 17.14 33.07
C PRO A 22 4.63 15.92 32.17
N LYS A 23 3.76 15.00 32.61
CA LYS A 23 3.37 13.81 31.85
C LYS A 23 3.14 14.24 30.41
N ALA A 24 3.82 13.57 29.48
CA ALA A 24 3.82 13.97 28.08
C ALA A 24 2.37 13.99 27.56
N ASN A 25 1.86 15.17 27.20
CA ASN A 25 0.51 15.36 26.67
C ASN A 25 0.38 14.89 25.20
N ILE A 26 1.07 13.81 24.85
CA ILE A 26 1.16 13.22 23.52
C ILE A 26 0.88 11.72 23.61
N TRP A 27 0.19 11.23 22.60
CA TRP A 27 -0.14 9.82 22.44
C TRP A 27 0.55 9.32 21.19
N ILE A 28 1.23 8.18 21.30
CA ILE A 28 1.72 7.43 20.15
C ILE A 28 0.79 6.25 20.00
N ILE A 29 0.00 6.24 18.92
CA ILE A 29 -0.98 5.19 18.67
C ILE A 29 -0.67 4.42 17.38
N PRO A 30 -1.13 3.17 17.26
CA PRO A 30 -0.92 2.36 16.07
C PRO A 30 -1.47 3.02 14.79
N SER A 31 -0.78 2.82 13.67
CA SER A 31 -1.15 3.40 12.37
C SER A 31 -2.56 3.03 11.91
N VAL A 32 -3.07 1.85 12.32
CA VAL A 32 -4.40 1.32 11.98
C VAL A 32 -5.55 1.96 12.76
N GLU A 33 -5.26 2.76 13.79
CA GLU A 33 -6.28 3.38 14.65
C GLU A 33 -6.71 4.75 14.14
N SER A 34 -7.95 5.13 14.43
CA SER A 34 -8.41 6.50 14.21
C SER A 34 -7.71 7.43 15.22
N PRO A 35 -7.20 8.60 14.81
CA PRO A 35 -6.71 9.61 15.76
C PRO A 35 -7.73 9.97 16.84
N GLN A 36 -9.03 9.82 16.57
CA GLN A 36 -10.09 10.19 17.51
C GLN A 36 -10.12 9.29 18.76
N VAL A 37 -9.65 8.04 18.67
CA VAL A 37 -9.67 7.09 19.78
C VAL A 37 -8.40 7.16 20.65
N TYR A 38 -7.56 8.19 20.47
CA TYR A 38 -6.28 8.32 21.16
C TYR A 38 -6.36 8.20 22.69
N ARG A 39 -7.49 8.60 23.31
CA ARG A 39 -7.71 8.50 24.76
C ARG A 39 -7.84 7.07 25.28
N ASN A 40 -8.07 6.10 24.39
CA ASN A 40 -8.08 4.67 24.73
C ASN A 40 -6.65 4.13 24.92
N TYR A 41 -5.63 4.93 24.60
CA TYR A 41 -4.23 4.57 24.69
C TYR A 41 -3.54 5.35 25.81
N ALA A 42 -2.57 4.72 26.47
CA ALA A 42 -1.73 5.40 27.45
C ALA A 42 -0.83 6.43 26.76
N GLN A 43 -0.60 7.56 27.42
CA GLN A 43 0.41 8.53 26.99
C GLN A 43 1.79 7.88 27.05
N THR A 44 2.59 8.09 26.00
CA THR A 44 3.97 7.63 25.93
C THR A 44 4.78 8.58 25.06
N SER A 45 6.06 8.69 25.39
CA SER A 45 7.06 9.38 24.57
C SER A 45 8.08 8.41 23.98
N LYS A 46 7.87 7.10 24.14
CA LYS A 46 8.77 6.05 23.65
C LYS A 46 8.02 5.11 22.75
N VAL A 47 8.67 4.70 21.67
CA VAL A 47 8.15 3.72 20.73
C VAL A 47 9.29 2.90 20.16
N HIS A 48 9.00 1.63 19.90
CA HIS A 48 9.93 0.66 19.36
C HIS A 48 9.35 0.06 18.07
N LEU A 49 10.16 -0.04 17.01
CA LEU A 49 9.79 -0.70 15.75
C LEU A 49 10.76 -1.85 15.43
N GLU A 50 10.23 -2.94 14.87
CA GLU A 50 11.03 -4.01 14.26
C GLU A 50 10.93 -3.87 12.75
N MET A 51 12.07 -3.79 12.05
CA MET A 51 12.11 -3.50 10.62
C MET A 51 13.03 -4.44 9.85
N ALA A 52 12.57 -4.93 8.70
CA ALA A 52 13.42 -5.50 7.66
C ALA A 52 14.09 -4.41 6.82
N ARG A 53 15.18 -4.75 6.14
CA ARG A 53 15.81 -3.87 5.15
C ARG A 53 14.90 -3.74 3.92
N GLY A 54 14.72 -2.51 3.44
CA GLY A 54 13.82 -2.18 2.33
C GLY A 54 12.39 -1.86 2.75
N GLU A 55 12.06 -2.00 4.03
CA GLU A 55 10.72 -1.80 4.60
C GLU A 55 10.45 -0.34 4.97
N VAL A 56 9.17 0.01 5.12
CA VAL A 56 8.72 1.29 5.64
C VAL A 56 7.71 1.05 6.76
N GLU A 57 7.92 1.69 7.91
CA GLU A 57 7.02 1.56 9.07
C GLU A 57 6.52 2.92 9.56
N HIS A 58 5.43 2.86 10.32
CA HIS A 58 4.64 4.04 10.66
C HIS A 58 4.23 4.08 12.13
N ILE A 59 4.24 5.29 12.67
CA ILE A 59 3.61 5.61 13.96
C ILE A 59 2.74 6.84 13.79
N GLN A 60 1.72 6.95 14.63
CA GLN A 60 0.87 8.13 14.67
C GLN A 60 1.04 8.87 15.99
N LEU A 61 1.49 10.12 15.92
CA LEU A 61 1.54 11.03 17.04
C LEU A 61 0.23 11.81 17.11
N VAL A 62 -0.42 11.83 18.26
CA VAL A 62 -1.69 12.53 18.46
C VAL A 62 -1.60 13.40 19.71
N PHE A 63 -2.03 14.66 19.58
CA PHE A 63 -2.11 15.56 20.73
C PHE A 63 -3.20 16.64 20.52
N PRO A 64 -3.88 17.07 21.60
CA PRO A 64 -4.78 18.21 21.55
C PRO A 64 -4.03 19.51 21.24
N SER A 65 -4.53 20.24 20.25
CA SER A 65 -4.00 21.50 19.73
C SER A 65 -5.09 22.58 19.70
N LYS A 66 -4.72 23.80 19.31
CA LYS A 66 -5.69 24.83 18.90
C LYS A 66 -5.43 25.25 17.45
N VAL A 67 -6.48 25.74 16.79
CA VAL A 67 -6.36 26.29 15.44
C VAL A 67 -5.34 27.44 15.46
N ASN A 68 -4.45 27.46 14.47
CA ASN A 68 -3.31 28.38 14.33
C ASN A 68 -2.17 28.21 15.35
N GLU A 69 -2.21 27.22 16.25
CA GLU A 69 -0.98 26.86 16.96
C GLU A 69 0.07 26.34 15.97
N GLU A 70 1.33 26.68 16.22
CA GLU A 70 2.45 26.25 15.41
C GLU A 70 3.39 25.39 16.24
N TYR A 71 3.82 24.27 15.64
CA TYR A 71 4.78 23.36 16.23
C TYR A 71 5.96 23.15 15.28
N ARG A 72 7.17 23.24 15.82
CA ARG A 72 8.42 22.96 15.13
C ARG A 72 8.89 21.55 15.46
N PHE A 73 9.19 20.77 14.42
CA PHE A 73 9.71 19.42 14.52
C PHE A 73 11.21 19.43 14.22
N THR A 74 11.99 18.90 15.15
CA THR A 74 13.44 18.75 15.01
C THR A 74 13.83 17.29 15.20
N PHE A 75 14.51 16.74 14.20
CA PHE A 75 15.03 15.37 14.21
C PHE A 75 16.53 15.44 14.52
N ASP A 76 16.95 14.86 15.64
CA ASP A 76 18.29 15.08 16.22
C ASP A 76 19.46 14.56 15.38
N ARG A 77 19.22 13.60 14.48
CA ARG A 77 20.25 12.97 13.62
C ARG A 77 19.69 12.59 12.27
N TYR A 78 20.44 12.83 11.20
CA TYR A 78 20.34 12.03 9.98
C TYR A 78 21.13 10.74 10.21
N LEU A 79 20.45 9.66 10.59
CA LEU A 79 21.07 8.34 10.65
C LEU A 79 21.49 7.96 9.22
N LYS A 80 22.75 7.54 9.02
CA LYS A 80 23.28 7.21 7.68
C LYS A 80 22.38 6.17 6.98
N GLY A 81 21.57 6.63 6.04
CA GLY A 81 20.71 5.82 5.19
C GLY A 81 19.22 5.81 5.57
N ILE A 82 18.86 5.88 6.85
CA ILE A 82 17.46 5.75 7.29
C ILE A 82 16.75 7.09 7.14
N GLN A 83 15.62 7.07 6.44
CA GLN A 83 14.86 8.29 6.13
C GLN A 83 13.67 8.38 7.06
N ILE A 84 13.47 9.57 7.64
CA ILE A 84 12.31 9.87 8.46
C ILE A 84 11.56 11.03 7.84
N SER A 85 10.25 10.91 7.74
CA SER A 85 9.37 11.98 7.28
C SER A 85 8.17 12.14 8.21
N ALA A 86 7.65 13.36 8.26
CA ALA A 86 6.46 13.72 9.02
C ALA A 86 5.41 14.33 8.10
N ARG A 87 4.17 13.87 8.27
CA ARG A 87 3.01 14.30 7.48
C ARG A 87 1.85 14.56 8.43
N GLU A 88 1.13 15.66 8.23
CA GLU A 88 -0.11 15.93 8.95
C GLU A 88 -1.20 15.03 8.38
N LEU A 89 -1.86 14.27 9.23
CA LEU A 89 -3.00 13.45 8.84
C LEU A 89 -4.26 14.33 8.88
N LYS A 90 -4.71 14.75 7.69
CA LYS A 90 -5.87 15.63 7.51
C LYS A 90 -7.15 14.86 7.19
N LYS A 91 -8.27 15.47 7.55
CA LYS A 91 -9.60 14.94 7.22
C LYS A 91 -9.92 15.15 5.75
N MET A 92 -10.39 14.09 5.09
CA MET A 92 -11.00 14.09 3.78
C MET A 92 -12.39 13.46 3.90
N ASN A 93 -13.43 14.18 3.48
CA ASN A 93 -14.83 13.75 3.67
C ASN A 93 -15.19 13.37 5.12
N GLY A 94 -14.62 14.07 6.11
CA GLY A 94 -14.81 13.79 7.53
C GLY A 94 -13.91 12.70 8.12
N TYR A 95 -13.16 11.95 7.30
CA TYR A 95 -12.27 10.87 7.74
C TYR A 95 -10.81 11.30 7.72
N TYR A 96 -10.04 10.98 8.75
CA TYR A 96 -8.59 11.18 8.77
C TYR A 96 -7.91 10.30 7.72
N ASP A 97 -7.49 10.89 6.59
CA ASP A 97 -6.99 10.11 5.46
C ASP A 97 -5.84 10.75 4.68
N ALA A 98 -5.86 12.05 4.37
CA ALA A 98 -4.79 12.65 3.56
C ALA A 98 -3.52 12.90 4.39
N LEU A 99 -2.37 12.42 3.93
CA LEU A 99 -1.07 12.58 4.60
C LEU A 99 -0.26 13.74 4.01
N VAL A 100 -0.55 14.95 4.48
CA VAL A 100 0.00 16.19 3.93
C VAL A 100 1.41 16.44 4.46
N PRO A 101 2.45 16.47 3.61
CA PRO A 101 3.82 16.70 4.05
C PRO A 101 4.02 18.13 4.53
N PHE A 102 4.82 18.27 5.58
CA PHE A 102 5.37 19.54 6.02
C PHE A 102 6.87 19.36 6.25
N LYS A 103 7.64 20.44 6.16
CA LYS A 103 9.11 20.36 6.33
C LYS A 103 9.47 20.13 7.80
N ASN A 104 9.39 21.19 8.58
CA ASN A 104 9.72 21.19 10.00
C ASN A 104 8.77 22.07 10.82
N GLN A 105 7.82 22.74 10.19
CA GLN A 105 6.81 23.57 10.86
C GLN A 105 5.44 23.07 10.47
N LEU A 106 4.60 22.87 11.48
CA LEU A 106 3.22 22.45 11.35
C LEU A 106 2.33 23.53 11.95
N LYS A 107 1.43 24.08 11.14
CA LYS A 107 0.37 24.98 11.60
C LYS A 107 -0.93 24.20 11.76
N CYS A 108 -1.38 24.04 12.99
CA CYS A 108 -2.56 23.25 13.33
C CYS A 108 -3.84 23.88 12.75
N THR A 109 -4.64 23.07 12.07
CA THR A 109 -5.93 23.51 11.50
C THR A 109 -7.16 23.01 12.27
N ASP A 110 -6.96 22.23 13.33
CA ASP A 110 -8.04 21.63 14.14
C ASP A 110 -7.62 21.59 15.63
N THR A 111 -8.57 21.21 16.49
CA THR A 111 -8.42 21.00 17.93
C THR A 111 -7.70 19.71 18.30
N LEU A 112 -7.55 18.80 17.33
CA LEU A 112 -6.80 17.56 17.47
C LEU A 112 -5.81 17.45 16.31
N THR A 113 -4.52 17.45 16.63
CA THR A 113 -3.47 17.26 15.64
C THR A 113 -3.04 15.81 15.63
N ALA A 114 -2.96 15.24 14.42
CA ALA A 114 -2.44 13.91 14.16
C ALA A 114 -1.28 14.02 13.16
N VAL A 115 -0.12 13.51 13.54
CA VAL A 115 1.08 13.51 12.70
C VAL A 115 1.50 12.07 12.45
N TRP A 116 1.60 11.71 11.19
CA TRP A 116 2.09 10.44 10.73
C TRP A 116 3.61 10.52 10.55
N ILE A 117 4.33 9.76 11.36
CA ILE A 117 5.78 9.63 11.23
C ILE A 117 6.07 8.35 10.46
N THR A 118 6.95 8.45 9.49
CA THR A 118 7.35 7.35 8.62
C THR A 118 8.84 7.13 8.72
N VAL A 119 9.23 5.89 9.02
CA VAL A 119 10.62 5.44 9.00
C VAL A 119 10.80 4.54 7.80
N GLN A 120 11.67 4.93 6.87
CA GLN A 120 11.99 4.16 5.67
C GLN A 120 13.40 3.62 5.77
N CYS A 121 13.50 2.29 5.73
CA CYS A 121 14.71 1.51 5.88
C CYS A 121 15.26 1.12 4.50
N PRO A 122 16.41 1.63 4.03
CA PRO A 122 16.97 1.19 2.75
C PRO A 122 17.33 -0.29 2.73
N SER A 123 17.33 -0.91 1.56
CA SER A 123 17.64 -2.35 1.40
C SER A 123 19.07 -2.74 1.81
N ARG A 124 20.00 -1.78 1.91
CA ARG A 124 21.42 -2.01 2.24
C ARG A 124 21.86 -1.36 3.55
N VAL A 125 20.94 -0.84 4.34
CA VAL A 125 21.30 -0.27 5.64
C VAL A 125 21.88 -1.36 6.55
N PRO A 126 22.90 -1.04 7.39
CA PRO A 126 23.43 -2.00 8.33
C PRO A 126 22.35 -2.54 9.27
N VAL A 127 22.54 -3.79 9.69
CA VAL A 127 21.72 -4.42 10.73
C VAL A 127 22.13 -3.83 12.07
N GLY A 128 21.18 -3.62 12.97
CA GLY A 128 21.48 -3.17 14.32
C GLY A 128 20.37 -2.34 14.94
N LYS A 129 20.70 -1.74 16.08
CA LYS A 129 19.79 -0.89 16.84
C LYS A 129 20.03 0.56 16.51
N TYR A 130 18.96 1.27 16.21
CA TYR A 130 18.95 2.67 15.86
C TYR A 130 18.07 3.43 16.84
N HIS A 131 18.44 4.69 17.10
CA HIS A 131 17.75 5.55 18.05
C HIS A 131 17.65 6.93 17.42
N GLN A 132 16.45 7.51 17.49
CA GLN A 132 16.15 8.84 17.00
C GLN A 132 15.36 9.61 18.05
N THR A 133 15.75 10.87 18.31
CA THR A 133 14.91 11.80 19.06
C THR A 133 14.16 12.73 18.12
N ILE A 134 12.84 12.80 18.29
CA ILE A 134 11.99 13.82 17.67
C ILE A 134 11.61 14.83 18.75
N LYS A 135 12.06 16.07 18.59
CA LYS A 135 11.65 17.20 19.44
C LYS A 135 10.55 17.97 18.74
N ILE A 136 9.49 18.27 19.48
CA ILE A 136 8.35 19.06 18.99
C ILE A 136 8.19 20.26 19.92
N GLU A 137 8.32 21.46 19.39
CA GLU A 137 8.40 22.71 20.14
C GLU A 137 7.30 23.67 19.69
N GLY A 138 6.52 24.21 20.62
CA GLY A 138 5.39 25.09 20.34
C GLY A 138 4.78 25.59 21.65
N SER A 139 3.45 25.73 21.73
CA SER A 139 2.76 26.02 23.00
C SER A 139 2.96 24.91 24.04
N LYS A 140 3.26 23.69 23.57
CA LYS A 140 3.70 22.53 24.36
C LYS A 140 5.00 21.99 23.77
N HIS A 141 5.77 21.31 24.61
CA HIS A 141 7.03 20.69 24.23
C HIS A 141 6.95 19.18 24.40
N PHE A 142 7.34 18.43 23.37
CA PHE A 142 7.40 16.98 23.39
C PHE A 142 8.79 16.50 22.97
N THR A 143 9.26 15.43 23.58
CA THR A 143 10.48 14.73 23.17
C THR A 143 10.13 13.27 23.04
N ILE A 144 10.15 12.75 21.81
CA ILE A 144 9.84 11.36 21.49
C ILE A 144 11.13 10.62 21.23
N GLN A 145 11.28 9.46 21.87
CA GLN A 145 12.33 8.49 21.61
C GLN A 145 11.77 7.41 20.69
N LEU A 146 12.34 7.32 19.50
CA LEU A 146 12.01 6.34 18.49
C LEU A 146 13.20 5.38 18.36
N ASP A 147 13.01 4.18 18.90
CA ASP A 147 13.96 3.09 18.83
C ASP A 147 13.50 2.13 17.74
N TYR A 148 14.43 1.55 16.99
CA TYR A 148 14.09 0.48 16.06
C TYR A 148 15.26 -0.45 15.78
N ASN A 149 14.96 -1.74 15.69
CA ASN A 149 15.93 -2.75 15.26
C ASN A 149 15.75 -3.01 13.78
N VAL A 150 16.86 -2.91 13.04
CA VAL A 150 16.94 -3.38 11.66
C VAL A 150 17.45 -4.81 11.69
N HIS A 151 16.64 -5.75 11.20
CA HIS A 151 16.93 -7.17 11.09
C HIS A 151 17.73 -7.51 9.82
N HIS A 152 18.29 -8.71 9.76
CA HIS A 152 19.09 -9.16 8.60
C HIS A 152 18.23 -9.37 7.35
N THR A 153 16.96 -9.68 7.55
CA THR A 153 15.96 -9.86 6.49
C THR A 153 15.91 -8.65 5.55
N THR A 154 15.81 -8.90 4.25
CA THR A 154 15.59 -7.88 3.22
C THR A 154 14.35 -8.23 2.41
N ILE A 155 13.37 -7.34 2.40
CA ILE A 155 12.20 -7.50 1.52
C ILE A 155 12.55 -7.08 0.09
N PRO A 156 11.92 -7.68 -0.93
CA PRO A 156 12.24 -7.39 -2.33
C PRO A 156 11.88 -5.95 -2.73
N LEU A 157 12.58 -5.44 -3.75
CA LEU A 157 12.38 -4.09 -4.30
C LEU A 157 10.98 -3.92 -4.95
N LYS A 158 10.48 -4.98 -5.57
CA LYS A 158 9.13 -5.07 -6.13
C LYS A 158 8.40 -6.21 -5.44
N SER A 159 7.07 -6.21 -5.48
CA SER A 159 6.32 -7.33 -4.90
C SER A 159 6.63 -8.65 -5.60
N SER A 160 6.62 -9.74 -4.84
CA SER A 160 6.83 -11.11 -5.35
C SER A 160 5.65 -11.63 -6.16
N ILE A 161 4.49 -10.98 -6.07
CA ILE A 161 3.36 -11.16 -7.00
C ILE A 161 3.07 -9.83 -7.73
N PRO A 162 2.48 -9.86 -8.93
CA PRO A 162 1.97 -8.64 -9.55
C PRO A 162 0.91 -7.97 -8.69
N ILE A 163 1.12 -6.68 -8.40
CA ILE A 163 0.13 -5.82 -7.76
C ILE A 163 -0.11 -4.65 -8.71
N THR A 164 -1.29 -4.56 -9.30
CA THR A 164 -1.63 -3.51 -10.27
C THR A 164 -2.63 -2.53 -9.69
N VAL A 165 -2.44 -1.24 -9.97
CA VAL A 165 -3.39 -0.19 -9.61
C VAL A 165 -3.67 0.72 -10.80
N GLY A 166 -4.94 0.99 -11.06
CA GLY A 166 -5.33 1.95 -12.09
C GLY A 166 -4.92 3.38 -11.74
N VAL A 167 -4.50 4.15 -12.73
CA VAL A 167 -4.18 5.57 -12.59
C VAL A 167 -4.88 6.35 -13.71
N GLU A 168 -5.79 7.24 -13.33
CA GLU A 168 -6.56 8.09 -14.23
C GLU A 168 -5.72 9.28 -14.72
N ASN A 169 -5.47 9.33 -16.03
CA ASN A 169 -4.66 10.35 -16.68
C ASN A 169 -5.22 11.76 -16.48
N ARG A 170 -6.54 11.95 -16.62
CA ARG A 170 -7.19 13.26 -16.41
C ARG A 170 -6.88 13.80 -15.01
N CYS A 171 -7.01 12.95 -13.99
CA CYS A 171 -6.87 13.33 -12.59
C CYS A 171 -5.42 13.67 -12.20
N MET A 172 -4.44 13.16 -12.95
CA MET A 172 -3.03 13.53 -12.76
C MET A 172 -2.71 14.92 -13.31
N THR A 173 -3.23 15.26 -14.49
CA THR A 173 -2.72 16.38 -15.29
C THR A 173 -3.70 17.50 -15.54
N GLU A 174 -4.95 17.40 -15.11
CA GLU A 174 -5.88 18.53 -15.26
C GLU A 174 -5.35 19.79 -14.57
N CYS A 175 -5.67 20.95 -15.16
CA CYS A 175 -5.17 22.26 -14.76
C CYS A 175 -3.65 22.49 -14.99
N LEU A 176 -2.92 21.55 -15.59
CA LEU A 176 -1.51 21.72 -15.94
C LEU A 176 -1.33 21.97 -17.44
N ASN A 177 -0.32 22.75 -17.81
CA ASN A 177 0.15 22.80 -19.20
C ASN A 177 0.98 21.55 -19.55
N ASP A 178 1.26 21.33 -20.83
CA ASP A 178 1.94 20.10 -21.31
C ASP A 178 3.28 19.81 -20.62
N LYS A 179 4.09 20.83 -20.36
CA LYS A 179 5.41 20.68 -19.72
C LYS A 179 5.29 20.31 -18.25
N GLU A 180 4.30 20.86 -17.57
CA GLU A 180 3.98 20.52 -16.17
C GLU A 180 3.36 19.14 -16.07
N ALA A 181 2.42 18.83 -16.96
CA ALA A 181 1.76 17.53 -17.07
C ALA A 181 2.78 16.40 -17.27
N ASP A 182 3.81 16.62 -18.09
CA ASP A 182 4.86 15.60 -18.29
C ASP A 182 5.65 15.28 -17.01
N LYS A 183 6.07 16.32 -16.28
CA LYS A 183 6.75 16.15 -14.99
C LYS A 183 5.85 15.49 -13.96
N GLU A 184 4.56 15.82 -14.00
CA GLU A 184 3.58 15.26 -13.10
C GLU A 184 3.33 13.77 -13.38
N ARG A 185 3.18 13.36 -14.65
CA ARG A 185 3.11 11.94 -15.04
C ARG A 185 4.28 11.13 -14.48
N GLN A 186 5.50 11.62 -14.63
CA GLN A 186 6.68 10.95 -14.08
C GLN A 186 6.63 10.88 -12.55
N ARG A 187 6.26 11.97 -11.86
CA ARG A 187 6.08 11.96 -10.40
C ARG A 187 5.06 10.92 -9.94
N TRP A 188 3.95 10.76 -10.64
CA TRP A 188 2.93 9.77 -10.34
C TRP A 188 3.42 8.33 -10.57
N VAL A 189 4.11 8.06 -11.68
CA VAL A 189 4.75 6.76 -11.93
C VAL A 189 5.71 6.41 -10.79
N ASP A 190 6.62 7.33 -10.44
CA ASP A 190 7.59 7.10 -9.37
C ASP A 190 6.93 6.92 -8.00
N PHE A 191 5.86 7.68 -7.74
CA PHE A 191 5.10 7.57 -6.50
C PHE A 191 4.46 6.19 -6.36
N VAL A 192 3.68 5.75 -7.35
CA VAL A 192 3.00 4.44 -7.31
C VAL A 192 4.00 3.28 -7.20
N LEU A 193 5.10 3.33 -7.97
CA LEU A 193 6.17 2.32 -7.88
C LEU A 193 6.87 2.32 -6.52
N SER A 194 6.89 3.43 -5.78
CA SER A 194 7.46 3.48 -4.44
C SER A 194 6.62 2.71 -3.41
N TYR A 195 5.35 2.43 -3.71
CA TYR A 195 4.45 1.57 -2.92
C TYR A 195 4.46 0.10 -3.40
N ARG A 196 5.39 -0.31 -4.27
CA ARG A 196 5.44 -1.65 -4.89
C ARG A 196 4.19 -2.03 -5.70
N MET A 197 3.42 -1.02 -6.11
CA MET A 197 2.32 -1.18 -7.06
C MET A 197 2.83 -0.88 -8.48
N THR A 198 2.30 -1.61 -9.46
CA THR A 198 2.47 -1.32 -10.89
C THR A 198 1.36 -0.38 -11.33
N PRO A 199 1.68 0.85 -11.80
CA PRO A 199 0.68 1.76 -12.34
C PRO A 199 0.15 1.23 -13.68
N VAL A 200 -1.17 1.22 -13.83
CA VAL A 200 -1.88 0.89 -15.06
C VAL A 200 -2.70 2.09 -15.50
N PHE A 201 -2.29 2.73 -16.58
CA PHE A 201 -2.97 3.89 -17.13
C PHE A 201 -4.12 3.41 -18.00
N GLY A 202 -5.34 3.76 -17.59
CA GLY A 202 -6.58 3.39 -18.26
C GLY A 202 -7.13 4.52 -19.11
N THR A 203 -7.78 4.19 -20.23
CA THR A 203 -8.66 5.13 -20.96
C THR A 203 -9.87 4.36 -21.44
N GLN A 204 -11.07 4.85 -21.10
CA GLN A 204 -12.31 4.17 -21.46
C GLN A 204 -12.53 4.24 -22.99
N ILE A 205 -12.75 3.10 -23.62
CA ILE A 205 -12.94 2.97 -25.08
C ILE A 205 -14.40 2.73 -25.43
N THR A 206 -15.05 1.81 -24.73
CA THR A 206 -16.46 1.46 -24.96
C THR A 206 -17.18 1.40 -23.60
N PRO A 207 -17.73 2.53 -23.14
CA PRO A 207 -18.37 2.63 -21.82
C PRO A 207 -19.49 1.63 -21.59
N GLU A 208 -20.29 1.32 -22.62
CA GLU A 208 -21.43 0.40 -22.54
C GLU A 208 -21.03 -1.08 -22.46
N ARG A 209 -19.76 -1.41 -22.72
CA ARG A 209 -19.20 -2.79 -22.65
C ARG A 209 -17.99 -2.89 -21.72
N TRP A 210 -17.72 -1.86 -20.93
CA TRP A 210 -16.59 -1.78 -19.99
C TRP A 210 -15.24 -2.16 -20.62
N GLN A 211 -14.97 -1.66 -21.82
CA GLN A 211 -13.66 -1.81 -22.46
C GLN A 211 -12.78 -0.60 -22.17
N TYR A 212 -11.57 -0.88 -21.74
CA TYR A 212 -10.55 0.10 -21.40
C TYR A 212 -9.25 -0.24 -22.12
N GLU A 213 -8.64 0.78 -22.72
CA GLU A 213 -7.25 0.74 -23.12
C GLU A 213 -6.39 0.78 -21.86
N HIS A 214 -5.39 -0.08 -21.78
CA HIS A 214 -4.49 -0.17 -20.64
C HIS A 214 -3.03 -0.12 -21.06
N SER A 215 -2.25 0.67 -20.35
CA SER A 215 -0.81 0.80 -20.60
C SER A 215 -0.04 0.87 -19.28
N PHE A 216 1.15 0.27 -19.25
CA PHE A 216 2.11 0.41 -18.15
C PHE A 216 2.72 1.83 -18.08
N SER A 217 2.48 2.66 -19.10
CA SER A 217 3.07 3.98 -19.30
C SER A 217 1.98 5.03 -19.59
N PRO A 218 2.08 6.25 -19.05
CA PRO A 218 1.17 7.34 -19.38
C PRO A 218 1.50 8.01 -20.73
N TRP A 219 2.60 7.61 -21.36
CA TRP A 219 2.99 8.01 -22.71
C TRP A 219 2.77 6.88 -23.72
N ALA A 220 2.73 7.23 -25.01
CA ALA A 220 2.63 6.29 -26.12
C ALA A 220 3.73 5.22 -26.06
N TRP A 221 3.41 3.99 -26.46
CA TRP A 221 4.27 2.82 -26.28
C TRP A 221 5.67 2.96 -26.92
N ASN A 222 5.78 3.72 -28.01
CA ASN A 222 7.02 3.96 -28.75
C ASN A 222 7.79 5.20 -28.25
N ASP A 223 7.30 5.88 -27.21
CA ASP A 223 7.99 7.01 -26.61
C ASP A 223 9.25 6.55 -25.87
N LYS A 224 10.34 7.34 -25.97
CA LYS A 224 11.58 7.09 -25.24
C LYS A 224 11.38 6.95 -23.72
N ARG A 225 10.37 7.62 -23.15
CA ARG A 225 9.99 7.53 -21.73
C ARG A 225 9.42 6.15 -21.39
N SER A 226 8.49 5.64 -22.20
CA SER A 226 7.93 4.29 -22.06
C SER A 226 9.00 3.22 -22.20
N ILE A 227 9.92 3.38 -23.15
CA ILE A 227 11.07 2.48 -23.33
C ILE A 227 11.97 2.46 -22.09
N ARG A 228 12.15 3.59 -21.39
CA ARG A 228 12.90 3.63 -20.11
C ARG A 228 12.17 2.88 -19.00
N LEU A 229 10.85 3.01 -18.92
CA LEU A 229 10.04 2.32 -17.90
C LEU A 229 10.10 0.78 -18.03
N LEU A 230 10.27 0.24 -19.24
CA LEU A 230 10.50 -1.20 -19.45
C LEU A 230 11.76 -1.74 -18.76
N ASN A 231 12.71 -0.87 -18.40
CA ASN A 231 13.92 -1.23 -17.66
C ASN A 231 13.84 -0.92 -16.17
N ASP A 232 12.76 -0.28 -15.69
CA ASP A 232 12.59 0.02 -14.28
C ASP A 232 12.27 -1.27 -13.50
N ARG A 233 13.18 -1.61 -12.58
CA ARG A 233 13.14 -2.87 -11.81
C ARG A 233 12.02 -2.92 -10.77
N ARG A 234 11.31 -1.81 -10.55
CA ARG A 234 10.16 -1.74 -9.62
C ARG A 234 8.88 -2.28 -10.23
N TYR A 235 8.75 -2.35 -11.56
CA TYR A 235 7.58 -2.96 -12.21
C TYR A 235 7.53 -4.48 -11.94
N SER A 236 6.36 -4.95 -11.50
CA SER A 236 6.07 -6.38 -11.32
C SER A 236 5.55 -7.03 -12.60
N CYS A 237 4.89 -6.26 -13.45
CA CYS A 237 4.38 -6.66 -14.76
C CYS A 237 4.18 -5.43 -15.66
N TYR A 238 3.88 -5.61 -16.95
CA TYR A 238 3.62 -4.50 -17.87
C TYR A 238 2.28 -4.71 -18.62
N MET A 239 1.29 -3.84 -18.40
CA MET A 239 0.07 -3.85 -19.23
C MET A 239 0.38 -3.24 -20.59
N LEU A 240 0.13 -3.98 -21.67
CA LEU A 240 0.39 -3.50 -23.03
C LEU A 240 -0.88 -2.94 -23.67
N PRO A 241 -0.78 -1.82 -24.40
CA PRO A 241 -1.93 -1.26 -25.11
C PRO A 241 -2.33 -2.13 -26.30
N PHE A 242 -3.61 -2.09 -26.66
CA PHE A 242 -4.18 -2.89 -27.73
C PHE A 242 -5.22 -2.14 -28.58
N PHE A 243 -6.22 -1.53 -27.95
CA PHE A 243 -7.41 -1.02 -28.64
C PHE A 243 -7.15 0.17 -29.56
N THR A 244 -6.18 0.99 -29.22
CA THR A 244 -5.80 2.22 -29.93
C THR A 244 -4.74 1.97 -31.00
N LEU A 245 -4.22 0.75 -31.11
CA LEU A 245 -3.16 0.40 -32.06
C LEU A 245 -3.73 -0.15 -33.37
N SER A 246 -3.14 0.25 -34.48
CA SER A 246 -3.25 -0.50 -35.73
C SER A 246 -2.52 -1.85 -35.62
N GLU A 247 -2.84 -2.81 -36.50
CA GLU A 247 -2.14 -4.11 -36.51
C GLU A 247 -0.62 -3.95 -36.75
N ASN A 248 -0.20 -2.99 -37.55
CA ASN A 248 1.22 -2.69 -37.79
C ASN A 248 1.92 -2.16 -36.53
N GLU A 249 1.23 -1.32 -35.75
CA GLU A 249 1.75 -0.82 -34.48
C GLU A 249 1.80 -1.91 -33.43
N LEU A 250 0.77 -2.76 -33.35
CA LEU A 250 0.76 -3.94 -32.47
C LEU A 250 1.93 -4.88 -32.80
N ALA A 251 2.17 -5.18 -34.08
CA ALA A 251 3.31 -5.98 -34.52
C ALA A 251 4.64 -5.36 -34.11
N SER A 252 4.78 -4.04 -34.26
CA SER A 252 5.98 -3.29 -33.89
C SER A 252 6.21 -3.26 -32.38
N LEU A 253 5.15 -3.05 -31.59
CA LEU A 253 5.16 -3.13 -30.13
C LEU A 253 5.64 -4.51 -29.67
N LEU A 254 5.00 -5.57 -30.15
CA LEU A 254 5.32 -6.95 -29.75
C LEU A 254 6.75 -7.34 -30.14
N CYS A 255 7.19 -6.98 -31.35
CA CYS A 255 8.57 -7.17 -31.79
C CYS A 255 9.57 -6.50 -30.83
N ASN A 256 9.28 -5.28 -30.37
CA ASN A 256 10.13 -4.56 -29.41
C ASN A 256 10.14 -5.26 -28.03
N ILE A 257 8.97 -5.63 -27.51
CA ILE A 257 8.83 -6.32 -26.22
C ILE A 257 9.55 -7.67 -26.24
N GLN A 258 9.43 -8.44 -27.32
CA GLN A 258 10.12 -9.73 -27.51
C GLN A 258 11.63 -9.55 -27.62
N LYS A 259 12.12 -8.58 -28.40
CA LYS A 259 13.56 -8.25 -28.48
C LYS A 259 14.16 -7.88 -27.13
N LYS A 260 13.36 -7.30 -26.23
CA LYS A 260 13.77 -6.96 -24.86
C LYS A 260 13.61 -8.13 -23.86
N GLY A 261 13.09 -9.27 -24.29
CA GLY A 261 12.83 -10.42 -23.43
C GLY A 261 11.71 -10.18 -22.40
N LYS A 262 10.83 -9.20 -22.63
CA LYS A 262 9.83 -8.75 -21.64
C LYS A 262 8.45 -9.36 -21.79
N LEU A 263 8.20 -10.14 -22.85
CA LEU A 263 6.88 -10.68 -23.17
C LEU A 263 6.24 -11.48 -22.02
N LYS A 264 7.01 -12.29 -21.28
CA LYS A 264 6.50 -13.11 -20.16
C LYS A 264 6.04 -12.28 -18.95
N GLU A 265 6.62 -11.08 -18.78
CA GLU A 265 6.26 -10.10 -17.75
C GLU A 265 5.13 -9.16 -18.22
N SER A 266 4.74 -9.25 -19.50
CA SER A 266 3.71 -8.40 -20.10
C SER A 266 2.35 -9.10 -20.13
N LEU A 267 1.29 -8.31 -20.03
CA LEU A 267 -0.09 -8.76 -20.07
C LEU A 267 -0.90 -7.82 -20.96
N PHE A 268 -1.84 -8.37 -21.72
CA PHE A 268 -2.91 -7.58 -22.33
C PHE A 268 -4.17 -7.69 -21.47
N TYR A 269 -4.69 -6.55 -21.02
CA TYR A 269 -6.00 -6.46 -20.39
C TYR A 269 -7.03 -6.28 -21.50
N ILE A 270 -7.83 -7.31 -21.78
CA ILE A 270 -8.71 -7.31 -22.97
C ILE A 270 -10.18 -7.03 -22.66
N TRP A 271 -10.63 -7.28 -21.43
CA TRP A 271 -12.03 -7.04 -21.08
C TRP A 271 -12.22 -6.94 -19.58
N ASP A 272 -13.02 -5.95 -19.17
CA ASP A 272 -13.46 -5.80 -17.78
C ASP A 272 -14.83 -6.48 -17.61
N GLU A 273 -14.88 -7.56 -16.84
CA GLU A 273 -16.10 -8.28 -16.43
C GLU A 273 -17.06 -8.65 -17.60
N PRO A 274 -16.65 -9.51 -18.55
CA PRO A 274 -17.47 -9.87 -19.71
C PRO A 274 -18.81 -10.49 -19.29
N ALA A 275 -19.90 -9.87 -19.74
CA ALA A 275 -21.24 -10.14 -19.23
C ALA A 275 -22.12 -10.93 -20.19
N TYR A 276 -21.88 -10.87 -21.50
CA TYR A 276 -22.71 -11.54 -22.51
C TYR A 276 -21.88 -12.46 -23.38
N MET A 277 -22.47 -13.56 -23.89
CA MET A 277 -21.75 -14.52 -24.76
C MET A 277 -21.04 -13.87 -25.96
N GLU A 278 -21.58 -12.78 -26.48
CA GLU A 278 -20.92 -11.98 -27.51
C GLU A 278 -19.57 -11.40 -27.07
N ASP A 279 -19.46 -10.97 -25.80
CA ASP A 279 -18.22 -10.46 -25.20
C ASP A 279 -17.14 -11.55 -25.21
N TYR A 280 -17.50 -12.78 -24.82
CA TYR A 280 -16.61 -13.95 -24.85
C TYR A 280 -16.09 -14.22 -26.27
N GLU A 281 -16.95 -14.16 -27.28
CA GLU A 281 -16.55 -14.32 -28.67
C GLU A 281 -15.67 -13.17 -29.16
N GLN A 282 -15.93 -11.93 -28.72
CA GLN A 282 -15.07 -10.80 -29.01
C GLN A 282 -13.69 -10.91 -28.35
N ILE A 283 -13.61 -11.40 -27.11
CA ILE A 283 -12.35 -11.67 -26.42
C ILE A 283 -11.53 -12.65 -27.27
N LYS A 284 -12.11 -13.78 -27.69
CA LYS A 284 -11.42 -14.78 -28.53
C LYS A 284 -10.87 -14.15 -29.82
N ARG A 285 -11.68 -13.33 -30.52
CA ARG A 285 -11.24 -12.63 -31.73
C ARG A 285 -10.04 -11.70 -31.48
N LYS A 286 -10.10 -10.88 -30.42
CA LYS A 286 -9.03 -9.95 -30.03
C LYS A 286 -7.74 -10.70 -29.64
N VAL A 287 -7.86 -11.76 -28.86
CA VAL A 287 -6.74 -12.64 -28.50
C VAL A 287 -6.10 -13.28 -29.74
N ASN A 288 -6.91 -13.71 -30.71
CA ASN A 288 -6.39 -14.27 -31.96
C ASN A 288 -5.60 -13.25 -32.78
N ILE A 289 -5.99 -11.97 -32.78
CA ILE A 289 -5.20 -10.90 -33.42
C ILE A 289 -3.82 -10.77 -32.76
N ILE A 290 -3.75 -10.74 -31.43
CA ILE A 290 -2.50 -10.65 -30.68
C ILE A 290 -1.60 -11.86 -30.99
N ARG A 291 -2.19 -13.07 -31.00
CA ARG A 291 -1.49 -14.33 -31.22
C ARG A 291 -0.88 -14.47 -32.62
N LYS A 292 -1.37 -13.74 -33.63
CA LYS A 292 -0.70 -13.68 -34.95
C LYS A 292 0.73 -13.18 -34.84
N TYR A 293 0.99 -12.28 -33.89
CA TYR A 293 2.28 -11.60 -33.73
C TYR A 293 3.08 -12.12 -32.54
N ALA A 294 2.41 -12.60 -31.49
CA ALA A 294 3.04 -13.23 -30.33
C ALA A 294 2.13 -14.32 -29.74
N SER A 295 2.39 -15.59 -30.12
CA SER A 295 1.62 -16.75 -29.64
C SER A 295 1.61 -16.89 -28.12
N ASP A 296 2.72 -16.53 -27.49
CA ASP A 296 2.96 -16.68 -26.05
C ASP A 296 2.55 -15.42 -25.26
N ALA A 297 1.90 -14.44 -25.90
CA ALA A 297 1.40 -13.25 -25.23
C ALA A 297 0.37 -13.62 -24.17
N ARG A 298 0.56 -13.10 -22.96
CA ARG A 298 -0.31 -13.38 -21.83
C ARG A 298 -1.50 -12.43 -21.84
N ILE A 299 -2.66 -12.98 -21.49
CA ILE A 299 -3.96 -12.29 -21.57
C ILE A 299 -4.60 -12.31 -20.18
N LEU A 300 -5.04 -11.14 -19.74
CA LEU A 300 -5.76 -10.89 -18.50
C LEU A 300 -7.18 -10.43 -18.80
N THR A 301 -8.13 -10.91 -17.99
CA THR A 301 -9.49 -10.40 -17.91
C THR A 301 -9.99 -10.50 -16.46
N THR A 302 -10.99 -9.70 -16.11
CA THR A 302 -11.60 -9.65 -14.78
C THR A 302 -12.99 -10.30 -14.78
N PHE A 303 -13.43 -10.77 -13.61
CA PHE A 303 -14.74 -11.40 -13.45
C PHE A 303 -15.36 -11.11 -12.08
N PHE A 304 -16.59 -10.60 -12.07
CA PHE A 304 -17.44 -10.57 -10.87
C PHE A 304 -18.56 -11.61 -10.94
N CYS A 305 -19.03 -11.96 -12.14
CA CYS A 305 -20.09 -12.93 -12.37
C CYS A 305 -19.84 -13.74 -13.65
N GLY A 306 -20.59 -14.83 -13.82
CA GLY A 306 -20.67 -15.57 -15.08
C GLY A 306 -21.48 -14.83 -16.16
N PRO A 307 -21.68 -15.45 -17.33
CA PRO A 307 -22.45 -14.85 -18.41
C PRO A 307 -23.91 -14.61 -18.01
N ARG A 308 -24.51 -13.51 -18.48
CA ARG A 308 -25.89 -13.10 -18.23
C ARG A 308 -26.89 -13.72 -19.21
N ASN A 309 -26.41 -14.38 -20.26
CA ASN A 309 -27.20 -15.10 -21.25
C ASN A 309 -26.53 -16.43 -21.66
N GLY A 310 -27.26 -17.26 -22.41
CA GLY A 310 -26.78 -18.56 -22.88
C GLY A 310 -26.98 -19.71 -21.89
N PRO A 311 -26.51 -20.92 -22.23
CA PRO A 311 -26.85 -22.16 -21.51
C PRO A 311 -26.34 -22.24 -20.06
N ARG A 312 -25.22 -21.56 -19.75
CA ARG A 312 -24.64 -21.50 -18.39
C ARG A 312 -24.82 -20.14 -17.73
N LYS A 313 -25.97 -19.50 -17.96
CA LYS A 313 -26.29 -18.18 -17.39
C LYS A 313 -26.14 -18.18 -15.86
N GLY A 314 -25.44 -17.17 -15.33
CA GLY A 314 -25.24 -16.96 -13.89
C GLY A 314 -24.12 -17.78 -13.26
N ASP A 315 -23.53 -18.71 -14.00
CA ASP A 315 -22.48 -19.60 -13.51
C ASP A 315 -21.10 -18.95 -13.68
N LEU A 316 -20.49 -18.50 -12.58
CA LEU A 316 -19.17 -17.88 -12.57
C LEU A 316 -18.11 -18.76 -13.24
N TYR A 317 -18.19 -20.09 -13.07
CA TYR A 317 -17.18 -21.01 -13.58
C TYR A 317 -17.30 -21.27 -15.07
N ALA A 318 -18.42 -20.87 -15.69
CA ALA A 318 -18.58 -20.94 -17.14
C ALA A 318 -17.53 -20.11 -17.90
N VAL A 319 -16.93 -19.11 -17.25
CA VAL A 319 -15.85 -18.31 -17.84
C VAL A 319 -14.68 -19.19 -18.28
N PHE A 320 -14.36 -20.24 -17.51
CA PHE A 320 -13.26 -21.14 -17.82
C PHE A 320 -13.58 -22.07 -18.98
N ASP A 321 -14.82 -22.54 -19.10
CA ASP A 321 -15.24 -23.33 -20.27
C ASP A 321 -15.04 -22.56 -21.58
N TYR A 322 -15.36 -21.28 -21.56
CA TYR A 322 -15.30 -20.45 -22.77
C TYR A 322 -13.91 -19.86 -23.03
N LEU A 323 -13.12 -19.56 -21.99
CA LEU A 323 -11.89 -18.77 -22.13
C LEU A 323 -10.60 -19.46 -21.69
N LYS A 324 -10.61 -20.66 -21.10
CA LYS A 324 -9.37 -21.29 -20.56
C LYS A 324 -8.21 -21.40 -21.54
N HIS A 325 -8.49 -21.50 -22.85
CA HIS A 325 -7.47 -21.57 -23.89
C HIS A 325 -7.09 -20.20 -24.48
N HIS A 326 -7.65 -19.10 -23.97
CA HIS A 326 -7.48 -17.73 -24.46
C HIS A 326 -6.94 -16.79 -23.39
N ILE A 327 -7.10 -17.12 -22.11
CA ILE A 327 -6.62 -16.32 -20.98
C ILE A 327 -5.50 -17.02 -20.22
N HIS A 328 -4.67 -16.22 -19.57
CA HIS A 328 -3.56 -16.68 -18.73
C HIS A 328 -3.66 -16.15 -17.30
N VAL A 329 -4.46 -15.10 -17.10
CA VAL A 329 -4.75 -14.52 -15.79
C VAL A 329 -6.26 -14.31 -15.68
N ALA A 330 -6.85 -14.90 -14.65
CA ALA A 330 -8.25 -14.70 -14.27
C ALA A 330 -8.29 -13.88 -12.98
N THR A 331 -8.72 -12.62 -13.09
CA THR A 331 -8.81 -11.71 -11.94
C THR A 331 -10.23 -11.70 -11.41
N ILE A 332 -10.49 -12.31 -10.25
CA ILE A 332 -11.85 -12.59 -9.77
C ILE A 332 -12.17 -11.78 -8.52
N SER A 333 -13.40 -11.26 -8.47
CA SER A 333 -13.88 -10.46 -7.34
C SER A 333 -14.00 -11.32 -6.11
N LEU A 334 -13.62 -10.75 -4.96
CA LEU A 334 -13.88 -11.39 -3.67
C LEU A 334 -15.29 -11.07 -3.13
N ALA A 335 -16.01 -10.12 -3.74
CA ALA A 335 -17.33 -9.70 -3.29
C ALA A 335 -18.38 -10.83 -3.28
N PRO A 336 -18.47 -11.71 -4.30
CA PRO A 336 -19.44 -12.82 -4.30
C PRO A 336 -19.23 -13.81 -3.14
N CYS A 337 -18.02 -13.89 -2.58
CA CYS A 337 -17.70 -14.82 -1.49
C CYS A 337 -18.30 -14.41 -0.15
N LYS A 338 -18.68 -13.13 0.04
CA LYS A 338 -19.29 -12.61 1.29
C LYS A 338 -18.53 -13.03 2.57
N GLY A 339 -17.20 -12.97 2.51
CA GLY A 339 -16.32 -13.38 3.60
C GLY A 339 -16.19 -14.88 3.85
N ASN A 340 -16.84 -15.75 3.07
CA ASN A 340 -16.71 -17.21 3.18
C ASN A 340 -15.40 -17.69 2.55
N GLU A 341 -14.52 -18.30 3.36
CA GLU A 341 -13.24 -18.85 2.89
C GLU A 341 -13.42 -20.08 2.01
N GLU A 342 -14.44 -20.91 2.25
CA GLU A 342 -14.71 -22.10 1.44
C GLU A 342 -15.05 -21.72 -0.01
N GLU A 343 -15.82 -20.65 -0.21
CA GLU A 343 -16.12 -20.12 -1.55
C GLU A 343 -14.86 -19.60 -2.26
N VAL A 344 -13.96 -18.94 -1.52
CA VAL A 344 -12.68 -18.49 -2.08
C VAL A 344 -11.81 -19.68 -2.49
N GLN A 345 -11.74 -20.72 -1.65
CA GLN A 345 -11.03 -21.96 -1.99
C GLN A 345 -11.70 -22.69 -3.16
N HIS A 346 -13.03 -22.63 -3.26
CA HIS A 346 -13.75 -23.19 -4.39
C HIS A 346 -13.38 -22.48 -5.69
N ILE A 347 -13.32 -21.14 -5.69
CA ILE A 347 -12.82 -20.37 -6.83
C ILE A 347 -11.40 -20.80 -7.20
N ARG A 348 -10.50 -20.85 -6.22
CA ARG A 348 -9.10 -21.24 -6.46
C ARG A 348 -9.00 -22.64 -7.07
N TYR A 349 -9.74 -23.61 -6.55
CA TYR A 349 -9.74 -24.99 -7.04
C TYR A 349 -10.32 -25.12 -8.46
N LYS A 350 -11.29 -24.27 -8.83
CA LYS A 350 -11.93 -24.30 -10.14
C LYS A 350 -11.12 -23.61 -11.24
N VAL A 351 -10.14 -22.77 -10.89
CA VAL A 351 -9.24 -22.14 -11.85
C VAL A 351 -8.39 -23.25 -12.53
N PRO A 352 -8.43 -23.39 -13.86
CA PRO A 352 -7.65 -24.39 -14.58
C PRO A 352 -6.14 -24.24 -14.35
N GLU A 353 -5.42 -25.36 -14.38
CA GLU A 353 -3.96 -25.37 -14.36
C GLU A 353 -3.38 -24.50 -15.48
N GLY A 354 -2.33 -23.74 -15.17
CA GLY A 354 -1.69 -22.80 -16.10
C GLY A 354 -2.36 -21.42 -16.18
N ILE A 355 -3.48 -21.19 -15.49
CA ILE A 355 -4.09 -19.87 -15.34
C ILE A 355 -3.77 -19.32 -13.95
N ASP A 356 -3.16 -18.14 -13.92
CA ASP A 356 -2.93 -17.44 -12.67
C ASP A 356 -4.24 -16.86 -12.16
N TRP A 357 -4.57 -17.16 -10.90
CA TRP A 357 -5.71 -16.54 -10.23
C TRP A 357 -5.26 -15.28 -9.48
N TRP A 358 -5.87 -14.14 -9.81
CA TRP A 358 -5.68 -12.89 -9.10
C TRP A 358 -6.96 -12.52 -8.36
N SER A 359 -6.82 -11.93 -7.18
CA SER A 359 -7.94 -11.32 -6.45
C SER A 359 -8.03 -9.83 -6.78
N TYR A 360 -9.25 -9.28 -6.73
CA TYR A 360 -9.46 -7.83 -6.69
C TYR A 360 -10.57 -7.44 -5.72
N VAL A 361 -10.51 -6.17 -5.32
CA VAL A 361 -11.56 -5.48 -4.56
C VAL A 361 -11.91 -4.17 -5.29
N CYS A 362 -13.11 -3.67 -5.06
CA CYS A 362 -13.60 -2.39 -5.59
C CYS A 362 -14.55 -1.76 -4.56
N TRP A 363 -15.75 -1.34 -4.98
CA TRP A 363 -16.83 -0.94 -4.09
C TRP A 363 -17.29 -2.02 -3.10
N GLN A 364 -16.85 -3.27 -3.33
CA GLN A 364 -17.11 -4.47 -2.54
C GLN A 364 -15.83 -5.34 -2.53
N PRO A 365 -15.65 -6.22 -1.52
CA PRO A 365 -16.55 -6.48 -0.40
C PRO A 365 -16.68 -5.29 0.56
N GLY A 366 -17.85 -5.18 1.22
CA GLY A 366 -18.15 -4.12 2.18
C GLY A 366 -18.13 -4.62 3.63
N GLY A 367 -18.65 -3.80 4.54
CA GLY A 367 -18.84 -4.21 5.94
C GLY A 367 -17.53 -4.50 6.66
N ASN A 368 -17.42 -5.70 7.25
CA ASN A 368 -16.28 -6.12 8.07
C ASN A 368 -15.14 -6.76 7.26
N GLU A 369 -15.29 -6.94 5.95
CA GLU A 369 -14.24 -7.55 5.13
C GLU A 369 -13.09 -6.57 4.82
N PRO A 370 -11.88 -7.07 4.51
CA PRO A 370 -10.77 -6.25 4.03
C PRO A 370 -11.09 -5.53 2.71
N ASN A 371 -11.03 -4.20 2.72
CA ASN A 371 -11.12 -3.35 1.52
C ASN A 371 -10.59 -1.92 1.85
N PHE A 372 -10.54 -1.05 0.84
CA PHE A 372 -9.98 0.30 0.88
C PHE A 372 -10.99 1.40 1.25
N LEU A 373 -12.24 1.09 1.58
CA LEU A 373 -13.28 2.10 1.73
C LEU A 373 -13.01 3.01 2.95
N LEU A 374 -13.40 4.30 2.88
CA LEU A 374 -13.07 5.31 3.90
C LEU A 374 -13.64 4.98 5.29
N GLN A 375 -14.82 4.38 5.33
CA GLN A 375 -15.52 4.00 6.57
C GLN A 375 -14.92 2.78 7.27
N MET A 376 -14.01 2.06 6.61
CA MET A 376 -13.42 0.84 7.16
C MET A 376 -12.31 1.14 8.17
N LYS A 377 -12.12 0.21 9.10
CA LYS A 377 -11.03 0.28 10.08
C LYS A 377 -9.68 0.16 9.38
N GLY A 378 -8.64 0.77 9.94
CA GLY A 378 -7.30 0.69 9.35
C GLY A 378 -6.76 -0.73 9.23
N ILE A 379 -7.16 -1.62 10.14
CA ILE A 379 -6.81 -3.04 10.08
C ILE A 379 -7.40 -3.76 8.86
N GLN A 380 -8.59 -3.35 8.39
CA GLN A 380 -9.19 -3.93 7.17
C GLN A 380 -8.37 -3.59 5.94
N GLN A 381 -7.79 -2.39 5.87
CA GLN A 381 -6.93 -1.95 4.76
C GLN A 381 -5.60 -2.73 4.73
N ARG A 382 -5.00 -2.96 5.91
CA ARG A 382 -3.79 -3.78 6.07
C ARG A 382 -4.04 -5.25 5.74
N ALA A 383 -5.18 -5.79 6.18
CA ALA A 383 -5.56 -7.19 5.98
C ALA A 383 -5.84 -7.58 4.52
N ILE A 384 -5.92 -6.63 3.58
CA ILE A 384 -6.09 -6.92 2.15
C ILE A 384 -4.99 -7.87 1.67
N MET A 385 -3.73 -7.56 1.98
CA MET A 385 -2.59 -8.35 1.48
C MET A 385 -2.34 -9.62 2.28
N TRP A 386 -2.75 -9.65 3.55
CA TRP A 386 -2.83 -10.88 4.34
C TRP A 386 -3.82 -11.88 3.73
N ARG A 387 -5.02 -11.40 3.35
CA ARG A 387 -6.02 -12.20 2.63
C ARG A 387 -5.49 -12.68 1.28
N THR A 388 -4.87 -11.79 0.51
CA THR A 388 -4.24 -12.13 -0.78
C THR A 388 -3.22 -13.26 -0.64
N TRP A 389 -2.35 -13.19 0.36
CA TRP A 389 -1.39 -14.27 0.65
C TRP A 389 -2.08 -15.55 1.10
N LYS A 390 -2.99 -15.49 2.08
CA LYS A 390 -3.66 -16.66 2.66
C LYS A 390 -4.44 -17.46 1.61
N ASN A 391 -5.10 -16.77 0.70
CA ASN A 391 -5.85 -17.41 -0.37
C ASN A 391 -4.97 -18.06 -1.46
N GLY A 392 -3.66 -17.83 -1.44
CA GLY A 392 -2.76 -18.28 -2.49
C GLY A 392 -2.95 -17.51 -3.81
N SER A 393 -3.40 -16.25 -3.74
CA SER A 393 -3.54 -15.41 -4.93
C SER A 393 -2.18 -15.14 -5.56
N GLN A 394 -2.12 -15.22 -6.89
CA GLN A 394 -0.90 -15.04 -7.68
C GLN A 394 -0.74 -13.61 -8.19
N GLY A 395 -1.68 -12.72 -7.85
CA GLY A 395 -1.61 -11.28 -8.09
C GLY A 395 -2.77 -10.55 -7.42
N PHE A 396 -2.72 -9.22 -7.43
CA PHE A 396 -3.76 -8.37 -6.86
C PHE A 396 -4.03 -7.18 -7.78
N LEU A 397 -5.30 -6.88 -8.00
CA LEU A 397 -5.73 -5.73 -8.78
C LEU A 397 -6.57 -4.77 -7.95
N TYR A 398 -6.31 -3.47 -8.09
CA TYR A 398 -7.22 -2.42 -7.66
C TYR A 398 -7.52 -1.47 -8.82
N TRP A 399 -8.80 -1.21 -9.07
CA TRP A 399 -9.26 -0.63 -10.33
C TRP A 399 -8.79 0.82 -10.56
N ASN A 400 -8.61 1.62 -9.50
CA ASN A 400 -8.07 2.98 -9.62
C ASN A 400 -7.57 3.54 -8.27
N CYS A 401 -6.60 4.46 -8.27
CA CYS A 401 -6.13 5.14 -7.07
C CYS A 401 -6.33 6.66 -7.03
N ASN A 402 -6.81 7.30 -8.10
CA ASN A 402 -6.93 8.77 -8.14
C ASN A 402 -8.16 9.30 -8.87
N ILE A 403 -9.21 8.49 -9.07
CA ILE A 403 -10.38 8.91 -9.82
C ILE A 403 -11.39 9.65 -8.94
N TYR A 404 -11.61 10.93 -9.23
CA TYR A 404 -12.57 11.80 -8.52
C TYR A 404 -13.54 12.49 -9.50
N HIS A 405 -14.64 13.06 -9.00
CA HIS A 405 -15.61 13.74 -9.84
C HIS A 405 -15.14 15.15 -10.26
N LYS A 406 -14.83 16.02 -9.29
CA LYS A 406 -14.27 17.37 -9.53
C LYS A 406 -13.06 17.62 -8.62
N ARG A 407 -12.10 18.42 -9.08
CA ARG A 407 -10.92 18.81 -8.27
C ARG A 407 -11.11 20.10 -7.49
N ASN A 408 -11.84 21.07 -8.05
CA ASN A 408 -12.08 22.35 -7.40
C ASN A 408 -13.55 22.80 -7.53
N PRO A 409 -14.35 22.77 -6.44
CA PRO A 409 -14.02 22.12 -5.16
C PRO A 409 -13.82 20.61 -5.35
N PHE A 410 -13.01 19.99 -4.48
CA PHE A 410 -12.74 18.56 -4.57
C PHE A 410 -13.97 17.75 -4.18
N THR A 411 -14.43 16.86 -5.06
CA THR A 411 -15.59 15.99 -4.82
C THR A 411 -15.35 14.56 -5.28
N TYR A 412 -15.88 13.63 -4.49
CA TYR A 412 -15.91 12.20 -4.79
C TYR A 412 -16.97 11.90 -5.88
N ILE A 413 -16.86 10.74 -6.52
CA ILE A 413 -17.92 10.20 -7.36
C ILE A 413 -19.13 9.92 -6.47
N THR A 414 -20.32 10.39 -6.87
CA THR A 414 -21.54 10.39 -6.03
C THR A 414 -22.11 9.00 -5.80
N ASP A 415 -22.07 8.12 -6.80
CA ASP A 415 -22.74 6.82 -6.79
C ASP A 415 -21.81 5.66 -6.38
N MET A 416 -20.65 6.00 -5.78
CA MET A 416 -19.63 5.04 -5.33
C MET A 416 -19.45 5.14 -3.82
N PRO A 417 -19.15 4.03 -3.12
CA PRO A 417 -18.75 4.11 -1.72
C PRO A 417 -17.57 5.05 -1.54
N HIS A 418 -17.63 5.88 -0.50
CA HIS A 418 -16.60 6.86 -0.24
C HIS A 418 -15.21 6.22 -0.13
N GLY A 419 -14.26 6.75 -0.89
CA GLY A 419 -12.89 6.27 -0.92
C GLY A 419 -12.60 5.22 -2.00
N ASP A 420 -13.60 4.58 -2.59
CA ASP A 420 -13.35 3.67 -3.71
C ASP A 420 -12.81 4.45 -4.92
N GLY A 421 -11.75 3.92 -5.55
CA GLY A 421 -11.04 4.56 -6.66
C GLY A 421 -10.07 5.66 -6.24
N ILE A 422 -9.97 6.01 -4.95
CA ILE A 422 -9.09 7.09 -4.46
C ILE A 422 -8.25 6.60 -3.29
N LEU A 423 -6.95 6.49 -3.52
CA LEU A 423 -5.91 6.26 -2.50
C LEU A 423 -4.82 7.33 -2.52
N ILE A 424 -4.79 8.14 -3.57
CA ILE A 424 -3.81 9.18 -3.79
C ILE A 424 -4.56 10.47 -4.17
N TYR A 425 -4.32 11.52 -3.38
CA TYR A 425 -4.92 12.82 -3.59
C TYR A 425 -4.00 13.71 -4.42
N PRO A 426 -4.57 14.58 -5.28
CA PRO A 426 -3.80 15.64 -5.91
C PRO A 426 -3.38 16.69 -4.86
N GLY A 427 -2.08 16.96 -4.71
CA GLY A 427 -1.58 17.74 -3.59
C GLY A 427 -2.00 19.20 -3.55
N ASP A 428 -2.33 19.81 -4.69
CA ASP A 428 -2.73 21.21 -4.81
C ASP A 428 -4.03 21.51 -4.07
N ILE A 429 -4.96 20.55 -3.99
CA ILE A 429 -6.19 20.69 -3.18
C ILE A 429 -5.88 20.79 -1.67
N LEU A 430 -4.67 20.42 -1.27
CA LEU A 430 -4.15 20.45 0.10
C LEU A 430 -2.97 21.42 0.26
N GLY A 431 -2.75 22.31 -0.73
CA GLY A 431 -1.68 23.31 -0.70
C GLY A 431 -0.26 22.77 -0.93
N CYS A 432 -0.14 21.57 -1.48
CA CYS A 432 1.13 20.90 -1.78
C CYS A 432 1.30 20.65 -3.29
N LYS A 433 2.49 20.21 -3.73
CA LYS A 433 2.71 19.74 -5.10
C LYS A 433 2.80 18.21 -5.12
N GLY A 434 2.40 17.61 -6.23
CA GLY A 434 2.54 16.18 -6.44
C GLY A 434 1.43 15.32 -5.83
N PRO A 435 1.51 13.99 -5.99
CA PRO A 435 0.63 13.04 -5.34
C PRO A 435 0.79 13.03 -3.81
N ILE A 436 -0.32 12.90 -3.09
CA ILE A 436 -0.40 12.79 -1.63
C ILE A 436 -1.01 11.46 -1.25
N ALA A 437 -0.30 10.68 -0.43
CA ALA A 437 -0.79 9.39 0.05
C ALA A 437 -2.02 9.54 0.96
N SER A 438 -2.92 8.58 0.88
CA SER A 438 -3.90 8.32 1.93
C SER A 438 -3.28 7.48 3.07
N ALA A 439 -3.83 7.57 4.28
CA ALA A 439 -3.52 6.66 5.38
C ALA A 439 -3.89 5.22 5.01
N ARG A 440 -4.95 5.03 4.20
CA ARG A 440 -5.35 3.74 3.65
C ARG A 440 -4.26 3.10 2.80
N LEU A 441 -3.59 3.90 1.95
CA LEU A 441 -2.47 3.43 1.13
C LEU A 441 -1.27 3.02 1.99
N GLU A 442 -0.94 3.78 3.04
CA GLU A 442 0.13 3.40 3.97
C GLU A 442 -0.17 2.12 4.73
N ARG A 443 -1.39 1.98 5.25
CA ARG A 443 -1.82 0.77 5.96
C ARG A 443 -1.84 -0.45 5.05
N TRP A 444 -2.24 -0.27 3.80
CA TRP A 444 -2.13 -1.33 2.80
C TRP A 444 -0.66 -1.69 2.51
N ARG A 445 0.25 -0.69 2.45
CA ARG A 445 1.67 -0.96 2.25
C ARG A 445 2.24 -1.79 3.38
N ASP A 446 1.89 -1.49 4.63
CA ASP A 446 2.30 -2.31 5.78
C ASP A 446 1.93 -3.79 5.53
N GLY A 447 0.68 -4.04 5.11
CA GLY A 447 0.20 -5.39 4.81
C GLY A 447 0.90 -6.04 3.61
N ALA A 448 1.23 -5.24 2.59
CA ALA A 448 1.97 -5.70 1.42
C ALA A 448 3.40 -6.11 1.76
N GLU A 449 4.08 -5.34 2.62
CA GLU A 449 5.44 -5.66 3.08
C GLU A 449 5.43 -6.88 4.03
N GLU A 450 4.42 -7.01 4.88
CA GLU A 450 4.20 -8.21 5.71
C GLU A 450 3.89 -9.47 4.88
N MET A 451 3.18 -9.34 3.75
CA MET A 451 3.03 -10.44 2.79
C MET A 451 4.39 -10.91 2.27
N GLU A 452 5.32 -9.99 1.98
CA GLU A 452 6.66 -10.38 1.53
C GLU A 452 7.42 -11.12 2.64
N LEU A 453 7.28 -10.70 3.91
CA LEU A 453 7.85 -11.42 5.06
C LEU A 453 7.24 -12.82 5.20
N LEU A 454 5.92 -12.96 5.08
CA LEU A 454 5.23 -14.26 5.11
C LEU A 454 5.72 -15.19 4.00
N ARG A 455 5.90 -14.67 2.78
CA ARG A 455 6.47 -15.45 1.66
C ARG A 455 7.91 -15.86 1.90
N LEU A 456 8.72 -15.04 2.56
CA LEU A 456 10.07 -15.42 2.96
C LEU A 456 10.04 -16.53 4.02
N VAL A 457 9.11 -16.48 4.99
CA VAL A 457 8.94 -17.56 5.98
C VAL A 457 8.50 -18.85 5.28
N GLU A 458 7.52 -18.78 4.39
CA GLU A 458 7.04 -19.90 3.59
C GLU A 458 8.17 -20.56 2.81
N LYS A 459 9.01 -19.75 2.14
CA LYS A 459 10.16 -20.21 1.37
C LYS A 459 11.26 -20.85 2.22
N ASN A 460 11.55 -20.27 3.39
CA ASN A 460 12.67 -20.70 4.24
C ASN A 460 12.28 -21.82 5.21
N TYR A 461 10.99 -21.99 5.48
CA TYR A 461 10.45 -22.97 6.43
C TYR A 461 9.31 -23.78 5.82
N SER A 462 8.09 -23.28 5.89
CA SER A 462 6.90 -23.94 5.32
C SER A 462 5.70 -23.00 5.31
N LYS A 463 4.68 -23.34 4.51
CA LYS A 463 3.40 -22.60 4.46
C LYS A 463 2.69 -22.63 5.81
N GLU A 464 2.69 -23.77 6.49
CA GLU A 464 2.06 -23.98 7.80
C GLU A 464 2.70 -23.08 8.87
N LYS A 465 4.02 -22.89 8.81
CA LYS A 465 4.72 -21.99 9.73
C LYS A 465 4.32 -20.53 9.50
N ALA A 466 4.24 -20.10 8.25
CA ALA A 466 3.77 -18.76 7.91
C ALA A 466 2.29 -18.55 8.30
N ASP A 467 1.43 -19.56 8.11
CA ASP A 467 0.02 -19.50 8.53
C ASP A 467 -0.12 -19.39 10.05
N THR A 468 0.69 -20.14 10.80
CA THR A 468 0.71 -20.04 12.27
C THR A 468 1.05 -18.63 12.74
N LEU A 469 2.00 -17.97 12.09
CA LEU A 469 2.36 -16.59 12.40
C LEU A 469 1.25 -15.62 11.99
N LEU A 470 0.66 -15.79 10.80
CA LEU A 470 -0.42 -14.93 10.34
C LEU A 470 -1.65 -14.99 11.27
N ASN A 471 -1.98 -16.15 11.82
CA ASN A 471 -3.10 -16.35 12.75
C ASN A 471 -2.99 -15.51 14.04
N ILE A 472 -1.85 -14.88 14.33
CA ILE A 472 -1.71 -13.88 15.42
C ILE A 472 -2.57 -12.63 15.13
N VAL A 473 -2.69 -12.25 13.84
CA VAL A 473 -3.36 -11.02 13.40
C VAL A 473 -4.57 -11.26 12.49
N TYR A 474 -4.61 -12.38 11.77
CA TYR A 474 -5.60 -12.63 10.73
C TYR A 474 -5.90 -14.12 10.60
N SER A 475 -7.18 -14.48 10.81
CA SER A 475 -7.67 -15.85 10.67
C SER A 475 -8.60 -16.00 9.47
N SER A 476 -9.43 -15.02 9.14
CA SER A 476 -10.32 -15.08 7.97
C SER A 476 -10.78 -13.67 7.57
N PRO A 477 -11.47 -13.49 6.43
CA PRO A 477 -11.99 -12.19 6.02
C PRO A 477 -12.93 -11.53 7.03
N LEU A 478 -13.53 -12.30 7.94
CA LEU A 478 -14.42 -11.81 8.98
C LEU A 478 -13.81 -11.97 10.40
N SER A 479 -12.59 -12.47 10.50
CA SER A 479 -11.91 -12.74 11.76
C SER A 479 -10.45 -12.28 11.69
N PHE A 480 -10.20 -11.10 12.24
CA PHE A 480 -8.87 -10.53 12.41
C PHE A 480 -8.85 -9.71 13.70
N ILE A 481 -7.66 -9.33 14.15
CA ILE A 481 -7.47 -8.70 15.46
C ILE A 481 -8.38 -7.49 15.69
N GLU A 482 -9.02 -7.47 16.85
CA GLU A 482 -9.82 -6.32 17.28
C GLU A 482 -8.96 -5.19 17.83
N LYS A 483 -7.77 -5.51 18.35
CA LYS A 483 -6.86 -4.55 18.97
C LYS A 483 -5.49 -4.57 18.28
N ALA A 484 -5.00 -3.39 17.92
CA ALA A 484 -3.76 -3.20 17.17
C ALA A 484 -2.47 -3.62 17.93
N HIS A 485 -2.54 -3.93 19.23
CA HIS A 485 -1.36 -4.33 20.03
C HIS A 485 -0.75 -5.68 19.60
N ASN A 486 -1.48 -6.51 18.85
CA ASN A 486 -0.94 -7.77 18.32
C ASN A 486 0.00 -7.55 17.12
N ILE A 487 -0.08 -6.42 16.42
CA ILE A 487 0.75 -6.16 15.23
C ILE A 487 2.25 -6.11 15.57
N PRO A 488 2.71 -5.34 16.59
CA PRO A 488 4.12 -5.37 16.98
C PRO A 488 4.62 -6.77 17.35
N PHE A 489 3.79 -7.56 18.05
CA PHE A 489 4.14 -8.94 18.41
C PHE A 489 4.26 -9.84 17.17
N PHE A 490 3.27 -9.81 16.27
CA PHE A 490 3.31 -10.53 15.00
C PHE A 490 4.56 -10.20 14.16
N ARG A 491 4.86 -8.91 14.02
CA ARG A 491 6.04 -8.46 13.27
C ARG A 491 7.34 -8.94 13.88
N LYS A 492 7.46 -8.83 15.21
CA LYS A 492 8.63 -9.33 15.94
C LYS A 492 8.80 -10.84 15.72
N GLU A 493 7.74 -11.63 15.85
CA GLU A 493 7.81 -13.08 15.65
C GLU A 493 8.13 -13.46 14.20
N LEU A 494 7.64 -12.72 13.20
CA LEU A 494 8.03 -12.89 11.79
C LEU A 494 9.53 -12.68 11.59
N LEU A 495 10.05 -11.56 12.08
CA LEU A 495 11.44 -11.16 11.87
C LEU A 495 12.41 -12.04 12.68
N ASP A 496 12.08 -12.38 13.92
CA ASP A 496 12.85 -13.32 14.74
C ASP A 496 12.89 -14.72 14.09
N GLN A 497 11.77 -15.16 13.50
CA GLN A 497 11.74 -16.43 12.76
C GLN A 497 12.65 -16.38 11.54
N LEU A 498 12.69 -15.27 10.80
CA LEU A 498 13.56 -15.13 9.63
C LEU A 498 15.04 -15.03 10.01
N ASP A 499 15.38 -14.34 11.11
CA ASP A 499 16.76 -14.21 11.57
C ASP A 499 17.37 -15.54 12.04
N LYS A 500 16.57 -16.53 12.44
CA LYS A 500 17.07 -17.90 12.72
C LYS A 500 17.69 -18.60 11.51
N THR A 501 17.34 -18.20 10.27
CA THR A 501 17.89 -18.82 9.04
C THR A 501 19.26 -18.30 8.64
N ILE A 502 19.85 -17.38 9.38
CA ILE A 502 21.20 -16.88 9.09
C ILE A 502 22.20 -18.01 9.44
N PRO A 503 22.96 -18.54 8.46
CA PRO A 503 24.05 -19.46 8.78
C PRO A 503 25.06 -18.73 9.66
N ILE A 504 25.56 -19.42 10.68
CA ILE A 504 26.60 -18.96 11.63
C ILE A 504 27.84 -18.38 10.90
N ASP A 505 28.04 -18.73 9.64
CA ASP A 505 29.16 -18.30 8.79
C ASP A 505 29.20 -16.82 8.39
N TYR A 506 28.13 -16.04 8.59
CA TYR A 506 28.17 -14.60 8.30
C TYR A 506 28.91 -13.77 9.38
N LYS A 507 29.28 -14.37 10.52
CA LYS A 507 30.13 -13.71 11.53
C LYS A 507 31.62 -13.67 11.17
N LEU A 508 32.07 -14.36 10.11
CA LEU A 508 33.50 -14.46 9.75
C LEU A 508 33.89 -13.70 8.47
N ARG A 509 33.00 -12.94 7.82
CA ARG A 509 33.32 -12.19 6.58
C ARG A 509 33.29 -10.66 6.73
N ILE A 510 33.71 -10.14 7.89
CA ILE A 510 33.97 -8.69 8.08
C ILE A 510 35.44 -8.45 8.49
N THR A 511 36.36 -9.27 7.98
CA THR A 511 37.80 -9.02 8.13
C THR A 511 38.59 -9.00 6.83
N ASP A 512 37.95 -9.26 5.69
CA ASP A 512 38.58 -9.06 4.37
C ASP A 512 37.81 -7.96 3.64
N PHE A 513 38.54 -7.00 3.08
CA PHE A 513 38.11 -5.69 2.53
C PHE A 513 38.13 -4.53 3.54
N ILE A 514 39.35 -4.26 4.04
CA ILE A 514 39.86 -2.88 4.23
C ILE A 514 40.09 -2.25 2.86
#